data_AF-A0A1G7TVX8-F1
#
_entry.id   AF-A0A1G7TVX8-F1
#
_cell.length_a   1.000
_cell.length_b   1.000
_cell.length_c   1.000
_cell.angle_alpha   90.00
_cell.angle_beta   90.00
_cell.angle_gamma   90.00
#
_symmetry.space_group_name_H-M   'P 1'
#
loop_
_entity.id
_entity.type
_entity.pdbx_description
1 polymer ?
#
loop_
_entity_poly.entity_id
_entity_poly.type
_entity_poly.pdbx_seq_one_letter_code
_entity_poly.pdbx_strand_id
1 'polypeptide(L)' 'METVRRLRAMALLCRQTSAHYPDRSWKLLAEAEFWEHLANDTLRQHVEQCTAGSSLPPIGDNSNTAGSSAPISA' A
#
# COMPACT_ATOMS: atom_id res chain seq x y z
N MET A 1 1.68 -5.94 6.49
CA MET A 1 0.19 -6.02 6.60
C MET A 1 -0.32 -6.41 7.98
N GLU A 2 0.40 -7.22 8.78
CA GLU A 2 -0.01 -7.61 10.15
C GLU A 2 -0.36 -6.42 11.05
N THR A 3 0.49 -5.38 11.05
CA THR A 3 0.26 -4.14 11.81
C THR A 3 -1.05 -3.46 11.43
N VAL A 4 -1.36 -3.34 10.13
CA VAL A 4 -2.62 -2.76 9.63
C VAL A 4 -3.83 -3.56 10.15
N ARG A 5 -3.73 -4.89 10.17
CA ARG A 5 -4.81 -5.75 10.70
C ARG A 5 -5.03 -5.53 12.19
N ARG A 6 -3.95 -5.45 12.98
CA ARG A 6 -4.03 -5.17 14.42
C ARG A 6 -4.67 -3.80 14.69
N LEU A 7 -4.27 -2.76 13.96
CA LEU A 7 -4.82 -1.41 14.11
C LEU A 7 -6.32 -1.39 13.81
N ARG A 8 -6.74 -2.04 12.72
CA ARG A 8 -8.18 -2.20 12.40
C ARG A 8 -8.94 -3.00 13.45
N ALA A 9 -8.34 -4.04 14.02
CA ALA A 9 -8.96 -4.80 15.10
C ALA A 9 -9.20 -3.94 16.35
N MET A 10 -8.26 -3.04 16.68
CA MET A 10 -8.45 -2.07 17.77
C MET A 10 -9.59 -1.08 17.48
N ALA A 11 -9.66 -0.54 16.27
CA ALA A 11 -10.78 0.32 15.88
C ALA A 11 -12.14 -0.39 16.04
N LEU A 12 -12.25 -1.63 15.57
CA LEU A 12 -13.46 -2.44 15.70
C LEU A 12 -13.81 -2.71 17.17
N LEU A 13 -12.83 -3.02 18.01
CA LEU A 13 -13.04 -3.21 19.44
C LEU A 13 -13.59 -1.94 20.10
N CYS A 14 -13.02 -0.78 19.78
CA CYS A 14 -13.51 0.52 20.27
C CYS A 14 -14.97 0.76 19.84
N ARG A 15 -15.33 0.49 18.58
CA ARG A 15 -16.71 0.61 18.08
C ARG A 15 -17.66 -0.34 18.81
N GLN A 16 -17.28 -1.60 19.01
CA GLN A 16 -18.09 -2.57 19.77
C GLN A 16 -18.28 -2.14 21.22
N THR A 17 -17.20 -1.66 21.85
CA THR A 17 -17.23 -1.17 23.23
C THR A 17 -18.15 0.06 23.34
N SER A 18 -18.15 0.95 22.34
CA SER A 18 -19.02 2.13 22.32
C SER A 18 -20.51 1.77 22.31
N ALA A 19 -20.87 0.67 21.65
CA ALA A 19 -22.25 0.17 21.61
C ALA A 19 -22.70 -0.39 22.97
N HIS A 20 -21.77 -0.86 23.80
CA HIS A 20 -22.05 -1.37 25.14
C HIS A 20 -22.00 -0.29 26.23
N TYR A 21 -21.25 0.79 26.00
CA TYR A 21 -21.07 1.87 26.98
C TYR A 21 -21.47 3.23 26.39
N PRO A 22 -22.79 3.55 26.35
CA PRO A 22 -23.28 4.78 25.73
C PRO A 22 -22.70 6.05 26.38
N ASP A 23 -22.47 6.05 27.69
CA ASP A 23 -21.93 7.21 28.43
C ASP A 23 -20.51 7.60 28.01
N ARG A 24 -19.74 6.63 27.49
CA ARG A 24 -18.37 6.84 26.97
C ARG A 24 -18.27 6.64 25.46
N SER A 25 -19.40 6.49 24.78
CA SER A 25 -19.45 6.16 23.35
C SER A 25 -18.67 7.16 22.50
N TRP A 26 -18.84 8.46 22.77
CA TRP A 26 -18.14 9.52 22.03
C TRP A 26 -16.60 9.39 22.09
N LYS A 27 -16.05 9.06 23.27
CA LYS A 27 -14.61 8.89 23.45
C LYS A 27 -14.11 7.65 22.72
N LEU A 28 -14.86 6.55 22.83
CA LEU A 28 -14.53 5.29 22.16
C LEU A 28 -14.63 5.40 20.64
N LEU A 29 -15.57 6.19 20.11
CA LEU A 29 -15.68 6.46 18.69
C LEU A 29 -14.51 7.32 18.18
N ALA A 30 -14.10 8.34 18.92
CA ALA A 30 -12.92 9.13 18.59
C ALA A 30 -11.64 8.28 18.58
N GLU A 31 -11.50 7.37 19.54
CA GLU A 31 -10.39 6.42 19.59
C GLU A 31 -10.43 5.43 18.42
N ALA A 32 -11.62 4.96 18.02
CA ALA A 32 -11.78 4.11 16.84
C ALA A 32 -11.32 4.81 15.55
N GLU A 33 -11.71 6.07 15.36
CA GLU A 33 -11.30 6.89 14.21
C GLU A 33 -9.78 7.10 14.18
N PHE A 34 -9.16 7.36 15.34
CA PHE A 34 -7.70 7.44 15.46
C PHE A 34 -7.00 6.14 14.99
N TRP A 35 -7.48 4.98 15.42
CA TRP A 35 -6.90 3.70 14.99
C TRP A 35 -7.11 3.43 13.50
N GLU A 36 -8.24 3.83 12.93
CA GLU A 36 -8.51 3.71 11.49
C GLU A 36 -7.58 4.59 10.66
N HIS A 37 -7.35 5.84 11.08
CA HIS A 37 -6.38 6.73 10.42
C HIS A 37 -4.98 6.14 10.46
N LEU A 38 -4.51 5.67 11.62
CA LEU A 38 -3.19 5.08 11.75
C LEU A 38 -3.03 3.82 10.89
N ALA A 39 -4.08 3.00 10.77
CA ALA A 39 -4.09 1.83 9.89
C ALA A 39 -3.97 2.22 8.41
N ASN A 40 -4.66 3.27 8.00
CA ASN A 40 -4.64 3.77 6.63
C ASN A 40 -3.28 4.38 6.28
N ASP A 41 -2.68 5.18 7.18
CA ASP A 41 -1.35 5.75 6.97
C ASP A 41 -0.29 4.65 6.86
N THR A 42 -0.35 3.65 7.75
CA THR A 42 0.54 2.48 7.70
C THR A 42 0.37 1.69 6.41
N LEU A 43 -0.86 1.53 5.93
CA LEU A 43 -1.14 0.86 4.65
C LEU A 43 -0.55 1.65 3.48
N ARG A 44 -0.77 2.97 3.44
CA ARG A 44 -0.25 3.83 2.38
C ARG A 44 1.26 3.77 2.30
N GLN A 45 1.94 3.88 3.45
CA GLN A 45 3.40 3.76 3.52
C GLN A 45 3.89 2.40 3.00
N HIS A 46 3.22 1.31 3.37
CA HIS A 46 3.57 -0.02 2.85
C HIS A 46 3.38 -0.11 1.33
N VAL A 47 2.29 0.43 0.78
CA VAL A 47 2.05 0.43 -0.67
C VAL A 47 3.09 1.25 -1.40
N GLU A 48 3.45 2.43 -0.88
CA GLU A 48 4.50 3.29 -1.43
C GLU A 48 5.85 2.57 -1.44
N GLN A 49 6.22 1.88 -0.36
CA GLN A 49 7.44 1.06 -0.28
C GLN A 49 7.45 -0.07 -1.31
N CYS A 50 6.34 -0.80 -1.44
CA CYS A 50 6.22 -1.87 -2.43
C CYS A 50 6.31 -1.33 -3.87
N THR A 51 5.73 -0.17 -4.13
CA THR A 51 5.71 0.44 -5.46
C THR A 51 7.07 1.03 -5.83
N ALA A 52 7.76 1.67 -4.88
CA ALA A 52 9.10 2.23 -5.07
C ALA A 52 10.17 1.14 -5.32
N GLY A 53 10.04 -0.03 -4.69
CA GLY A 53 10.93 -1.18 -4.96
C GLY A 53 10.63 -1.92 -6.26
N SER A 54 9.45 -1.69 -6.85
CA SER A 54 8.99 -2.32 -8.09
C SER A 54 9.15 -1.40 -9.32
N SER A 55 10.07 -0.43 -9.28
CA SER A 55 10.51 0.25 -10.50
C SER A 55 11.12 -0.80 -11.41
N LEU A 56 10.27 -1.42 -12.25
CA LEU A 56 10.68 -2.27 -13.35
C LEU A 56 11.76 -1.48 -14.09
N PRO A 57 12.93 -2.10 -14.38
CA PRO A 57 13.86 -1.46 -15.28
C PRO A 57 13.08 -1.11 -16.56
N PRO A 58 13.31 0.07 -17.15
CA PRO A 58 12.73 0.35 -18.45
C PRO A 58 13.07 -0.86 -19.32
N ILE A 59 12.05 -1.47 -19.92
CA ILE A 59 12.26 -2.49 -20.94
C ILE A 59 13.11 -1.76 -21.98
N GLY A 60 14.42 -2.03 -21.93
CA GLY A 60 15.36 -1.45 -22.86
C GLY A 60 15.08 -2.17 -24.15
N ASP A 61 14.34 -1.51 -25.05
CA ASP A 61 14.23 -1.93 -26.43
C ASP A 61 15.66 -2.05 -26.98
N ASN A 62 16.18 -3.28 -27.00
CA ASN A 62 17.51 -3.60 -27.49
C ASN A 62 17.49 -3.74 -29.02
N SER A 63 16.89 -2.77 -29.70
CA SER A 63 17.00 -2.60 -31.14
C SER A 63 18.05 -1.54 -31.45
N ASN A 64 19.32 -1.89 -31.25
CA ASN A 64 20.46 -1.23 -31.91
C ASN A 64 21.35 -2.32 -32.51
N THR A 65 21.27 -2.59 -33.81
CA THR A 65 21.87 -1.85 -34.94
C THR A 65 23.39 -2.05 -35.05
N ALA A 66 23.80 -2.99 -35.90
CA ALA A 66 25.03 -3.00 -36.73
C ALA A 66 24.82 -4.12 -37.77
N GLY A 67 24.69 -3.88 -39.07
CA GLY A 67 25.60 -3.14 -39.92
C GLY A 67 26.49 -4.14 -40.67
N SER A 68 26.30 -4.25 -41.99
CA SER A 68 27.24 -4.78 -42.99
C SER A 68 27.26 -6.30 -43.27
N SER A 69 26.58 -6.70 -44.37
CA SER A 69 27.21 -7.59 -45.36
C SER A 69 26.61 -7.38 -46.76
N ALA A 70 27.51 -7.35 -47.73
CA ALA A 70 27.42 -6.81 -49.09
C ALA A 70 26.40 -7.46 -50.06
N PRO A 71 26.09 -6.83 -51.21
CA PRO A 71 25.33 -7.48 -52.27
C PRO A 71 26.19 -8.50 -53.01
N ILE A 72 25.68 -9.72 -53.17
CA ILE A 72 26.27 -10.76 -54.03
C ILE A 72 25.58 -10.67 -55.39
N SER A 73 26.33 -10.24 -56.41
CA SER A 73 25.95 -10.34 -57.82
C SER A 73 26.57 -11.62 -58.39
N ALA A 74 25.76 -12.45 -59.04
CA ALA A 74 26.20 -13.43 -60.04
C ALA A 74 25.08 -13.59 -61.08
#